data_AF-A0A9E7L5J7-F1
#
_entry.id   AF-A0A9E7L5J7-F1
#
_cell.length_a   1.000
_cell.length_b   1.000
_cell.length_c   1.000
_cell.angle_alpha   90.00
_cell.angle_beta   90.00
_cell.angle_gamma   90.00
#
_symmetry.space_group_name_H-M   'P 1'
#
loop_
_entity.id
_entity.type
_entity.pdbx_description
1 polymer ?
#
loop_
_entity_poly.entity_id
_entity_poly.type
_entity_poly.pdbx_seq_one_letter_code
_entity_poly.pdbx_strand_id
1 'polypeptide(L)'
;MWRPFFQPYHLIIVQDGDPSKTIRVPDGFDYQLYNRNDINRILGPKTACISFNDSASRCFGYVISKKKYIFTIDDDCFVSVFPFSYFLVFLGRVMALPDPIFTRILM
;
A
#
# COMPACT_ATOMS: atom_id res chain seq x y z
N MET A 1 -15.92 -0.71 0.66
CA MET A 1 -15.93 0.77 0.72
C MET A 1 -14.60 1.22 1.31
N TRP A 2 -13.65 1.70 0.50
CA TRP A 2 -12.27 1.97 0.93
C TRP A 2 -12.00 3.42 1.36
N ARG A 3 -12.83 4.36 0.88
CA ARG A 3 -12.59 5.79 1.07
C ARG A 3 -12.45 6.23 2.54
N PRO A 4 -13.35 5.84 3.47
CA PRO A 4 -13.20 6.23 4.87
C PRO A 4 -11.91 5.73 5.50
N PHE A 5 -11.41 4.57 5.02
CA PHE A 5 -10.20 3.95 5.51
C PHE A 5 -8.94 4.68 5.02
N PHE A 6 -8.86 5.02 3.73
CA PHE A 6 -7.66 5.60 3.14
C PHE A 6 -7.56 7.12 3.22
N GLN A 7 -8.70 7.82 3.26
CA GLN A 7 -8.73 9.29 3.21
C GLN A 7 -7.88 9.99 4.31
N PRO A 8 -7.74 9.45 5.53
CA PRO A 8 -6.88 10.06 6.55
C PRO A 8 -5.37 9.90 6.30
N TYR A 9 -4.96 9.07 5.34
CA TYR A 9 -3.57 8.65 5.14
C TYR A 9 -2.98 9.21 3.84
N HIS A 10 -1.65 9.36 3.84
CA HIS A 10 -0.88 9.56 2.61
C HIS A 10 -0.61 8.19 1.98
N LEU A 11 -1.01 8.02 0.72
CA LEU A 11 -0.89 6.75 0.01
C LEU A 11 0.36 6.74 -0.88
N ILE A 12 1.17 5.69 -0.74
CA ILE A 12 2.22 5.37 -1.71
C ILE A 12 1.72 4.14 -2.47
N ILE A 13 1.43 4.31 -3.75
CA ILE A 13 0.92 3.26 -4.61
C ILE A 13 2.06 2.82 -5.51
N VAL A 14 2.44 1.55 -5.41
CA VAL A 14 3.44 0.94 -6.28
C VAL A 14 2.74 -0.02 -7.22
N GLN A 15 2.79 0.27 -8.52
CA GLN A 15 2.28 -0.59 -9.56
C GLN A 15 3.32 -1.65 -9.91
N ASP A 16 3.07 -2.89 -9.49
CA ASP A 16 3.94 -4.05 -9.73
C ASP A 16 3.64 -4.79 -11.06
N GLY A 17 2.55 -4.40 -11.73
CA GLY A 17 2.15 -4.97 -13.01
C GLY A 17 2.73 -4.24 -14.24
N ASP A 18 2.14 -4.54 -15.39
CA ASP A 18 2.45 -3.90 -16.67
C ASP A 18 2.41 -2.35 -16.55
N PRO A 19 3.56 -1.65 -16.69
CA PRO A 19 3.65 -0.20 -16.50
C PRO A 19 2.95 0.61 -17.60
N SER A 20 2.54 -0.03 -18.70
CA SER A 20 1.73 0.62 -19.74
C SER A 20 0.26 0.77 -19.35
N LYS A 21 -0.21 -0.01 -18.36
CA LYS A 21 -1.57 0.09 -17.85
C LYS A 21 -1.69 1.30 -16.92
N THR A 22 -2.68 2.13 -17.16
CA THR A 22 -2.97 3.28 -16.29
C THR A 22 -3.87 2.86 -15.13
N ILE A 23 -3.38 2.98 -13.90
CA ILE A 23 -4.20 2.89 -12.69
C ILE A 23 -4.89 4.25 -12.46
N ARG A 24 -6.20 4.22 -12.19
CA ARG A 24 -6.99 5.41 -11.85
C ARG A 24 -7.27 5.42 -10.35
N VAL A 25 -6.75 6.44 -9.67
CA VAL A 25 -7.07 6.73 -8.26
C VAL A 25 -8.20 7.76 -8.25
N PRO A 26 -9.31 7.52 -7.52
CA PRO A 26 -10.38 8.50 -7.41
C PRO A 26 -9.89 9.82 -6.80
N ASP A 27 -10.56 10.92 -7.13
CA ASP A 27 -10.20 12.23 -6.58
C ASP A 27 -10.35 12.31 -5.06
N GLY A 28 -9.51 13.15 -4.44
CA GLY A 28 -9.58 13.47 -3.01
C GLY A 28 -8.70 12.60 -2.09
N PHE A 29 -7.83 11.75 -2.64
CA PHE A 29 -6.76 11.11 -1.87
C PHE A 29 -5.45 11.89 -2.02
N ASP A 30 -4.68 11.98 -0.92
CA ASP A 30 -3.28 12.40 -0.96
C ASP A 30 -2.42 11.17 -1.32
N TYR A 31 -1.86 11.14 -2.54
CA TYR A 31 -1.10 9.98 -3.00
C TYR A 31 0.08 10.30 -3.90
N GLN A 32 1.02 9.35 -3.94
CA GLN A 32 2.07 9.23 -4.95
C GLN A 32 1.94 7.87 -5.63
N LEU A 33 1.95 7.87 -6.96
CA LEU A 33 1.89 6.66 -7.78
C LEU A 33 3.23 6.44 -8.47
N TYR A 34 3.77 5.24 -8.34
CA TYR A 34 5.03 4.83 -8.95
C TYR A 34 4.82 3.55 -9.74
N ASN A 35 5.39 3.50 -10.94
CA ASN A 35 5.50 2.26 -11.71
C ASN A 35 6.97 1.84 -11.83
N ARG A 36 7.20 0.74 -12.56
CA ARG A 36 8.56 0.21 -12.79
C ARG A 36 9.53 1.24 -13.36
N ASN A 37 9.09 2.10 -14.27
CA ASN A 37 9.95 3.11 -14.90
C ASN A 37 10.38 4.17 -13.90
N ASP A 38 9.48 4.59 -13.01
CA ASP A 38 9.81 5.53 -11.94
C ASP A 38 10.82 4.94 -10.97
N ILE A 39 10.61 3.69 -10.55
CA ILE A 39 11.53 3.01 -9.62
C ILE A 39 12.91 2.86 -10.26
N ASN A 40 12.97 2.43 -11.52
CA ASN A 40 14.23 2.33 -12.28
C ASN A 40 14.95 3.68 -12.36
N ARG A 41 14.21 4.76 -12.57
CA ARG A 41 14.77 6.13 -12.64
C ARG A 41 15.26 6.63 -11.29
N ILE A 42 14.54 6.34 -10.21
CA ILE A 42 14.86 6.82 -8.85
C ILE A 42 16.02 6.02 -8.24
N LEU A 43 16.04 4.70 -8.39
CA LEU A 43 17.07 3.84 -7.80
C LEU A 43 18.28 3.64 -8.72
N GLY A 44 18.11 3.81 -10.04
CA GLY A 44 19.19 3.68 -11.01
C GLY A 44 19.86 2.30 -10.94
N PRO A 45 21.20 2.23 -10.80
CA PRO A 45 21.92 0.96 -10.68
C PRO A 45 21.48 0.10 -9.49
N LYS A 46 20.88 0.70 -8.46
CA LYS A 46 20.42 -0.03 -7.27
C LYS A 46 19.10 -0.75 -7.48
N THR A 47 18.42 -0.59 -8.63
CA THR A 47 17.09 -1.17 -8.84
C THR A 47 17.07 -2.70 -8.72
N ALA A 48 18.20 -3.37 -8.91
CA ALA A 48 18.34 -4.80 -8.66
C ALA A 48 18.03 -5.23 -7.21
N CYS A 49 18.02 -4.31 -6.23
CA CYS A 49 17.66 -4.62 -4.84
C CYS A 49 16.15 -4.71 -4.60
N ILE A 50 15.32 -4.31 -5.55
CA ILE A 50 13.87 -4.44 -5.49
C ILE A 50 13.45 -5.54 -6.47
N SER A 51 12.96 -6.66 -5.94
CA SER A 51 12.32 -7.67 -6.78
C SER A 51 10.96 -7.15 -7.25
N PHE A 52 10.62 -7.48 -8.49
CA PHE A 52 9.33 -7.17 -9.12
C PHE A 52 8.54 -8.43 -9.42
N ASN A 53 8.98 -9.53 -8.82
CA ASN A 53 8.14 -10.69 -8.64
C ASN A 53 7.47 -10.51 -7.28
N ASP A 54 6.16 -10.30 -7.30
CA ASP A 54 5.30 -10.36 -6.12
C ASP A 54 5.55 -9.23 -5.09
N SER A 55 4.97 -9.38 -3.91
CA SER A 55 5.09 -8.61 -2.66
C SER A 55 6.32 -7.71 -2.42
N ALA A 56 7.48 -8.00 -2.99
CA ALA A 56 8.72 -7.23 -2.82
C ALA A 56 8.64 -5.76 -3.29
N SER A 57 7.69 -5.40 -4.15
CA SER A 57 7.43 -4.02 -4.56
C SER A 57 7.17 -3.07 -3.37
N ARG A 58 6.63 -3.59 -2.26
CA ARG A 58 6.41 -2.83 -1.00
C ARG A 58 7.71 -2.28 -0.39
N CYS A 59 8.85 -2.92 -0.65
CA CYS A 59 10.15 -2.46 -0.19
C CYS A 59 10.51 -1.07 -0.72
N PHE A 60 10.07 -0.74 -1.94
CA PHE A 60 10.25 0.60 -2.48
C PHE A 60 9.49 1.65 -1.66
N GLY A 61 8.28 1.33 -1.21
CA GLY A 61 7.48 2.18 -0.33
C GLY A 61 8.21 2.52 0.97
N TYR A 62 8.95 1.56 1.55
CA TYR A 62 9.78 1.80 2.74
C TYR A 62 10.96 2.74 2.47
N VAL A 63 11.53 2.70 1.26
CA VAL A 63 12.66 3.56 0.88
C VAL A 63 12.23 5.01 0.70
N ILE A 64 11.06 5.27 0.10
CA ILE A 64 10.64 6.63 -0.27
C ILE A 64 9.76 7.31 0.78
N SER A 65 9.12 6.54 1.65
CA SER A 65 8.27 7.10 2.70
C SER A 65 9.07 7.88 3.73
N LYS A 66 8.50 8.99 4.19
CA LYS A 66 9.01 9.80 5.30
C LYS A 66 8.22 9.62 6.59
N LYS A 67 7.23 8.71 6.59
CA LYS A 67 6.33 8.50 7.72
C LYS A 67 6.95 7.55 8.75
N LYS A 68 6.69 7.80 10.03
CA LYS A 68 7.18 6.96 11.14
C LYS A 68 6.58 5.54 11.12
N TYR A 69 5.36 5.41 10.61
CA TYR A 69 4.64 4.15 10.51
C TYR A 69 4.11 4.00 9.09
N ILE A 70 4.18 2.78 8.57
CA ILE A 70 3.77 2.41 7.22
C ILE A 70 2.93 1.14 7.36
N PHE A 71 1.76 1.14 6.73
CA PHE A 71 0.91 -0.03 6.57
C PHE A 71 0.98 -0.47 5.11
N THR A 72 1.17 -1.77 4.90
CA THR A 72 1.19 -2.39 3.57
C THR A 72 -0.12 -3.13 3.34
N ILE A 73 -0.73 -2.90 2.17
CA ILE A 73 -2.01 -3.50 1.77
C ILE A 73 -1.81 -4.00 0.35
N ASP A 74 -2.14 -5.26 0.12
CA ASP A 74 -2.09 -5.90 -1.20
C ASP A 74 -3.33 -5.55 -2.03
N ASP A 75 -3.23 -5.69 -3.35
CA ASP A 75 -4.34 -5.36 -4.26
C ASP A 75 -5.51 -6.37 -4.18
N ASP A 76 -5.24 -7.58 -3.67
CA ASP A 76 -6.23 -8.62 -3.38
C ASP A 76 -6.80 -8.56 -1.95
N CYS A 77 -6.49 -7.51 -1.18
CA CYS A 77 -7.10 -7.27 0.12
C CYS A 77 -8.55 -6.78 -0.03
N PHE A 78 -9.37 -7.08 0.97
CA PHE A 78 -10.75 -6.58 1.04
C PHE A 78 -11.05 -5.98 2.41
N VAL A 79 -11.85 -4.91 2.41
CA VAL A 79 -12.46 -4.39 3.64
C VAL A 79 -13.56 -5.37 4.05
N SER A 80 -13.36 -6.05 5.17
CA SER A 80 -14.42 -6.81 5.82
C SER A 80 -15.17 -5.92 6.80
N VAL A 81 -16.50 -6.06 6.79
CA VAL A 81 -17.40 -5.39 7.72
C VAL A 81 -17.97 -6.47 8.62
N PHE A 82 -17.53 -6.50 9.88
CA PHE A 82 -18.24 -7.25 10.92
C PHE A 82 -19.24 -6.29 11.57
N PRO A 83 -20.41 -6.74 12.07
CA PRO A 83 -21.29 -5.85 12.81
C PRO A 83 -20.46 -5.14 13.88
N PHE A 84 -20.42 -3.81 13.78
CA PHE A 84 -19.71 -2.85 14.66
C PHE A 84 -18.23 -2.51 14.40
N SER A 85 -17.51 -3.16 13.47
CA SER A 85 -16.10 -2.80 13.19
C SER A 85 -15.65 -3.06 11.74
N TYR A 86 -14.76 -2.20 11.23
CA TYR A 86 -14.06 -2.40 9.94
C TYR A 86 -12.77 -3.20 10.16
N PHE A 87 -12.54 -4.22 9.33
CA PHE A 87 -11.34 -5.07 9.36
C PHE A 87 -10.69 -5.10 7.99
N LEU A 88 -9.35 -5.22 7.96
CA LEU A 88 -8.64 -5.66 6.76
C LEU A 88 -8.49 -7.17 6.81
N VAL A 89 -8.94 -7.85 5.75
CA VAL A 89 -8.77 -9.30 5.58
C VAL A 89 -7.69 -9.53 4.54
N PHE A 90 -6.59 -10.11 5.00
CA PHE A 90 -5.56 -10.72 4.16
C PHE A 90 -5.91 -12.21 4.04
N LEU A 91 -5.64 -12.87 2.90
CA LEU A 91 -5.84 -14.30 2.68
C LEU A 91 -5.41 -15.17 3.89
N GLY A 92 -6.33 -15.43 4.82
CA GLY A 92 -6.13 -16.25 6.03
C GLY A 92 -5.82 -15.53 7.36
N ARG A 93 -5.71 -14.20 7.44
CA ARG A 93 -5.53 -13.46 8.71
C ARG A 93 -6.39 -12.18 8.76
N VAL A 94 -7.20 -12.07 9.82
CA VAL A 94 -8.05 -10.91 10.12
C VAL A 94 -7.25 -9.93 10.99
N MET A 95 -7.00 -8.71 10.50
CA MET A 95 -6.47 -7.64 11.34
C MET A 95 -7.62 -6.80 11.88
N ALA A 96 -7.85 -6.90 13.18
CA ALA A 96 -8.72 -6.00 13.93
C ALA A 96 -8.01 -4.66 14.11
N LEU A 97 -8.58 -3.58 13.58
CA LEU A 97 -8.16 -2.22 13.88
C LEU A 97 -9.19 -1.62 14.84
N PRO A 98 -8.93 -1.60 16.15
CA PRO A 98 -9.76 -0.84 17.07
C PRO A 98 -9.44 0.65 16.93
N ASP A 99 -10.46 1.50 16.82
CA ASP A 99 -10.33 2.95 17.04
C ASP A 99 -10.34 3.24 18.56
N PRO A 100 -9.68 4.30 19.08
CA PRO A 100 -8.82 5.28 18.44
C PRO A 100 -7.51 5.46 19.22
N ILE A 101 -6.63 4.46 19.31
CA ILE A 101 -5.25 4.57 19.86
C ILE A 101 -4.57 3.21 19.60
N PHE A 102 -3.46 3.23 18.86
CA PHE A 102 -2.52 2.11 18.71
C PHE A 102 -3.11 0.89 17.95
N THR A 103 -2.37 -0.06 17.37
CA THR A 103 -1.06 -0.61 17.70
C THR A 103 -0.54 -1.40 16.49
N ARG A 104 0.79 -1.41 16.33
CA ARG A 104 1.69 -2.39 15.67
C ARG A 104 1.06 -3.64 15.03
N ILE A 105 1.52 -4.00 13.82
CA ILE A 105 2.34 -5.21 13.54
C ILE A 105 2.69 -5.27 12.04
N LEU A 106 3.95 -5.68 11.77
CA LEU A 106 4.51 -6.05 10.48
C LEU A 106 3.76 -7.23 9.84
N MET A 107 3.62 -7.20 8.52
CA MET A 107 3.96 -8.31 7.59
C MET A 107 3.99 -7.77 6.15
#